data_AF-A0A963MCP0-F1
#
_entry.id   AF-A0A963MCP0-F1
#
_cell.length_a   1.000
_cell.length_b   1.000
_cell.length_c   1.000
_cell.angle_alpha   90.00
_cell.angle_beta   90.00
_cell.angle_gamma   90.00
#
_symmetry.space_group_name_H-M   'P 1'
#
loop_
_entity.id
_entity.type
_entity.pdbx_description
1 polymer ?
#
loop_
_entity_poly.entity_id
_entity_poly.type
_entity_poly.pdbx_seq_one_letter_code
_entity_poly.pdbx_strand_id
1 'polypeptide(L)'
;VAEGGAVHAHTGAPARVQQVLTDEAGRVYLHTSGGFGLVHTQDVPAVADLVERGGAWEPQAMRAADLPARFSYVTSPQARHAARLADTSK
;
A
#
# COMPACT_ATOMS: atom_id res chain seq x y z
N VAL A 1 -7.45 14.44 -20.07
CA VAL A 1 -6.89 13.17 -19.59
C VAL A 1 -5.48 13.48 -19.13
N ALA A 2 -5.18 13.42 -17.83
CA ALA A 2 -3.86 13.76 -17.33
C ALA A 2 -2.89 12.62 -17.67
N GLU A 3 -1.90 12.94 -18.51
CA GLU A 3 -0.89 12.07 -19.13
C GLU A 3 0.17 11.52 -18.16
N GLY A 4 -0.18 11.25 -16.91
CA GLY A 4 0.75 10.67 -15.96
C GLY A 4 -0.01 9.93 -14.89
N GLY A 5 0.30 8.66 -14.68
CA GLY A 5 -0.13 7.87 -13.51
C GLY A 5 0.45 8.43 -12.21
N ALA A 6 0.20 9.71 -11.95
CA ALA A 6 0.62 10.41 -10.76
C ALA A 6 -0.36 10.05 -9.65
N VAL A 7 0.12 9.30 -8.68
CA VAL A 7 -0.60 9.06 -7.44
C VAL A 7 -0.52 10.35 -6.64
N HIS A 8 -1.65 10.92 -6.23
CA HIS A 8 -1.66 12.13 -5.43
C HIS A 8 -1.92 11.76 -3.97
N ALA A 9 -1.04 12.20 -3.08
CA ALA A 9 -1.32 12.13 -1.65
C ALA A 9 -2.50 13.07 -1.30
N HIS A 10 -3.19 12.82 -0.19
CA HIS A 10 -4.23 13.72 0.31
C HIS A 10 -3.72 15.15 0.60
N THR A 11 -2.39 15.33 0.65
CA THR A 11 -1.71 16.62 0.76
C THR A 11 -1.54 17.35 -0.58
N GLY A 12 -1.96 16.77 -1.70
CA GLY A 12 -1.83 17.33 -3.06
C GLY A 12 -0.45 17.14 -3.71
N ALA A 13 0.49 16.49 -3.02
CA ALA A 13 1.82 16.23 -3.57
C ALA A 13 1.81 15.03 -4.55
N PRO A 14 2.49 15.12 -5.71
CA PRO A 14 2.67 13.99 -6.61
C PRO A 14 3.58 12.95 -5.93
N ALA A 15 3.03 11.78 -5.64
CA ALA A 15 3.74 10.62 -5.12
C ALA A 15 4.18 9.74 -6.30
N ARG A 16 5.49 9.56 -6.45
CA ARG A 16 6.04 8.68 -7.48
C ARG A 16 5.92 7.23 -7.00
N VAL A 17 5.22 6.40 -7.75
CA VAL A 17 5.12 4.96 -7.49
C VAL A 17 6.47 4.32 -7.79
N GLN A 18 6.99 3.61 -6.79
CA GLN A 18 8.23 2.84 -6.89
C GLN A 18 7.93 1.37 -7.10
N GLN A 19 6.91 0.83 -6.41
CA GLN A 19 6.49 -0.56 -6.53
C GLN A 19 4.99 -0.70 -6.30
N VAL A 20 4.39 -1.65 -7.01
CA VAL A 20 3.02 -2.12 -6.79
C VAL A 20 3.10 -3.51 -6.18
N LEU A 21 2.40 -3.71 -5.06
CA LEU A 21 2.34 -5.01 -4.39
C LEU A 21 0.91 -5.52 -4.35
N THR A 22 0.74 -6.82 -4.46
CA THR A 22 -0.54 -7.49 -4.27
C THR A 22 -0.41 -8.56 -3.22
N ASP A 23 -1.44 -8.73 -2.39
CA ASP A 23 -1.49 -9.83 -1.43
C ASP A 23 -2.42 -10.95 -1.86
N GLU A 24 -2.42 -12.03 -1.06
CA GLU A 24 -3.23 -13.22 -1.28
C GLU A 24 -4.74 -12.96 -1.25
N ALA A 25 -5.18 -11.83 -0.67
CA ALA A 25 -6.58 -11.41 -0.63
C ALA A 25 -6.96 -10.52 -1.84
N GLY A 26 -6.04 -10.29 -2.78
CA GLY A 26 -6.23 -9.40 -3.92
C GLY A 26 -6.18 -7.91 -3.55
N ARG A 27 -5.66 -7.55 -2.37
CA ARG A 27 -5.46 -6.15 -2.01
C ARG A 27 -4.24 -5.60 -2.73
N VAL A 28 -4.39 -4.38 -3.25
CA VAL A 28 -3.32 -3.68 -3.97
C VAL A 28 -2.71 -2.64 -3.04
N TYR A 29 -1.39 -2.63 -2.96
CA TYR A 29 -0.61 -1.67 -2.19
C TYR A 29 0.36 -0.93 -3.10
N LEU A 30 0.58 0.35 -2.80
CA LEU A 30 1.53 1.19 -3.50
C LEU A 30 2.64 1.60 -2.55
N HIS A 31 3.86 1.28 -2.94
CA HIS A 31 5.05 1.88 -2.35
C HIS A 31 5.40 3.12 -3.18
N THR A 32 5.34 4.27 -2.54
CA THR A 32 5.63 5.57 -3.16
C THR A 32 6.78 6.26 -2.44
N SER A 33 7.38 7.28 -3.06
CA SER A 33 8.38 8.13 -2.42
C SER A 33 7.90 8.80 -1.13
N GLY A 34 6.58 8.93 -0.94
CA GLY A 34 5.96 9.51 0.26
C GLY A 34 5.54 8.48 1.31
N GLY A 35 5.66 7.18 1.04
CA GLY A 35 5.28 6.12 1.96
C GLY A 35 4.57 4.93 1.30
N PHE A 36 4.18 3.99 2.13
CA PHE A 36 3.49 2.76 1.76
C PHE A 36 2.00 2.84 2.11
N GLY A 37 1.12 2.53 1.16
CA GLY A 37 -0.33 2.69 1.33
C GLY A 37 -1.14 1.60 0.63
N LEU A 38 -2.32 1.33 1.18
CA LEU A 38 -3.33 0.48 0.56
C LEU A 38 -4.12 1.31 -0.46
N VAL A 39 -4.35 0.74 -1.64
CA VAL A 39 -5.20 1.33 -2.68
C VAL A 39 -6.66 1.14 -2.29
N HIS A 40 -7.44 2.22 -2.38
CA HIS A 40 -8.87 2.14 -2.16
C HIS A 40 -9.55 1.38 -3.30
N THR A 41 -10.61 0.61 -3.03
CA THR A 41 -11.31 -0.19 -4.05
C THR A 41 -11.74 0.61 -5.29
N GLN A 42 -12.04 1.90 -5.12
CA GLN A 42 -12.41 2.81 -6.21
C GLN A 42 -11.27 3.14 -7.18
N ASP A 43 -10.02 3.07 -6.70
CA ASP A 43 -8.83 3.42 -7.49
C ASP A 43 -8.17 2.18 -8.13
N VAL A 44 -8.61 0.97 -7.74
CA VAL A 44 -8.10 -0.30 -8.29
C VAL A 44 -8.18 -0.36 -9.83
N PRO A 45 -9.27 0.08 -10.50
CA PRO A 45 -9.32 0.08 -11.97
C PRO A 45 -8.24 0.95 -12.60
N ALA A 46 -7.97 2.12 -12.04
CA ALA A 46 -6.92 3.01 -12.54
C ALA A 46 -5.52 2.39 -12.37
N VAL A 47 -5.29 1.66 -11.26
CA VAL A 47 -4.06 0.91 -11.06
C VAL A 47 -3.94 -0.24 -12.06
N ALA A 48 -5.01 -0.98 -12.32
CA ALA A 48 -5.03 -2.06 -13.31
C ALA A 48 -4.69 -1.54 -14.72
N ASP A 49 -5.25 -0.39 -15.13
CA ASP A 49 -4.92 0.25 -16.40
C ASP A 49 -3.44 0.62 -16.51
N LEU A 50 -2.78 0.93 -15.39
CA LEU A 50 -1.36 1.28 -15.35
C LEU A 50 -0.47 0.03 -15.32
N VAL A 51 -0.93 -1.06 -14.70
CA VAL A 51 -0.29 -2.39 -14.74
C VAL A 51 -0.19 -2.89 -16.18
N GLU A 52 -1.29 -2.81 -16.94
CA GLU A 52 -1.36 -3.23 -18.35
C GLU A 52 -0.40 -2.44 -19.25
N ARG A 53 -0.08 -1.19 -18.86
CA ARG A 53 0.89 -0.34 -19.58
C ARG A 53 2.35 -0.71 -19.27
N GLY A 54 2.60 -1.49 -18.22
CA GLY A 54 3.92 -1.99 -17.83
C GLY A 54 4.84 -0.97 -17.14
N GLY A 55 6.03 -1.43 -16.76
CA GLY A 55 7.07 -0.61 -16.12
C GLY A 55 7.01 -0.65 -14.59
N ALA A 56 6.99 0.51 -13.94
CA ALA A 56 6.99 0.62 -12.46
C ALA A 56 5.69 0.10 -11.80
N TRP A 57 4.69 -0.26 -12.61
CA TRP A 57 3.39 -0.73 -12.17
C TRP A 57 3.25 -2.26 -12.15
N GLU A 58 4.32 -3.01 -12.44
CA GLU A 58 4.28 -4.46 -12.40
C GLU A 58 3.97 -4.98 -10.97
N PRO A 59 2.83 -5.68 -10.76
CA PRO A 59 2.43 -6.12 -9.44
C PRO A 59 3.34 -7.24 -8.94
N GLN A 60 3.93 -7.06 -7.76
CA GLN A 60 4.69 -8.11 -7.10
C GLN A 60 3.86 -8.75 -6.00
N ALA A 61 3.63 -10.06 -6.11
CA ALA A 61 2.94 -10.81 -5.07
C ALA A 61 3.76 -10.84 -3.78
N MET A 62 3.15 -10.43 -2.67
CA MET A 62 3.77 -10.45 -1.35
C MET A 62 2.73 -10.82 -0.29
N ARG A 63 3.11 -11.71 0.63
CA ARG A 63 2.20 -12.13 1.68
C ARG A 63 1.90 -10.96 2.60
N ALA A 64 0.63 -10.80 2.97
CA ALA A 64 0.20 -9.74 3.87
C ALA A 64 0.94 -9.76 5.21
N ALA A 65 1.41 -10.94 5.64
CA ALA A 65 2.21 -11.13 6.85
C ALA A 65 3.64 -10.56 6.75
N ASP A 66 4.20 -10.49 5.54
CA ASP A 66 5.57 -10.00 5.30
C ASP A 66 5.61 -8.46 5.14
N LEU A 67 4.48 -7.86 4.76
CA LEU A 67 4.37 -6.41 4.52
C LEU A 67 4.69 -5.55 5.76
N PRO A 68 4.17 -5.82 6.98
CA PRO A 68 4.51 -5.05 8.17
C PRO A 68 6.00 -5.08 8.51
N ALA A 69 6.65 -6.23 8.33
CA ALA A 69 8.08 -6.38 8.59
C ALA A 69 8.93 -5.59 7.59
N ARG A 70 8.50 -5.55 6.32
CA ARG A 70 9.24 -4.90 5.23
C ARG A 70 9.05 -3.39 5.18
N PHE A 71 7.84 -2.91 5.47
CA PHE A 71 7.47 -1.50 5.34
C PHE A 71 7.25 -0.80 6.70
N SER A 72 7.56 -1.48 7.81
CA SER A 72 7.54 -0.93 9.18
C SER A 72 6.21 -0.28 9.59
N TYR A 73 5.09 -0.72 9.02
CA TYR A 73 3.76 -0.25 9.40
C TYR A 73 3.02 -1.30 10.23
N VAL A 74 1.89 -0.90 10.80
CA VAL A 74 1.08 -1.75 11.69
C VAL A 74 -0.26 -2.03 11.04
N THR A 75 -0.59 -3.31 10.88
CA THR A 75 -1.82 -3.75 10.21
C THR A 75 -3.07 -3.38 11.00
N SER A 76 -2.98 -3.33 12.33
CA SER A 76 -4.02 -2.82 13.22
C SER A 76 -3.38 -2.10 14.42
N PRO A 77 -3.50 -0.76 14.49
CA PRO A 77 -3.12 -0.01 15.68
C PRO A 77 -3.87 -0.48 16.94
N GLN A 78 -5.14 -0.89 16.79
CA GLN A 78 -5.99 -1.36 17.89
C GLN A 78 -5.50 -2.70 18.46
N ALA A 79 -5.14 -3.66 17.59
CA ALA A 79 -4.58 -4.93 18.05
C ALA A 79 -3.25 -4.74 18.78
N ARG A 80 -2.40 -3.80 18.33
CA ARG A 80 -1.17 -3.42 19.05
C ARG A 80 -1.46 -2.77 20.40
N HIS A 81 -2.48 -1.93 20.49
CA HIS A 81 -2.86 -1.31 21.76
C HIS A 81 -3.39 -2.37 22.74
N ALA A 82 -4.24 -3.29 22.29
CA ALA A 82 -4.75 -4.38 23.11
C ALA A 82 -3.63 -5.32 23.60
N ALA A 83 -2.68 -5.69 22.73
CA ALA A 83 -1.51 -6.49 23.12
C ALA A 83 -0.61 -5.75 24.13
N ARG A 84 -0.45 -4.44 23.98
CA ARG A 84 0.32 -3.62 24.93
C ARG A 84 -0.35 -3.52 26.30
N LEU A 85 -1.67 -3.35 26.34
CA LEU A 85 -2.43 -3.31 27.59
C LEU A 85 -2.38 -4.63 28.34
N ALA A 86 -2.38 -5.76 27.62
CA ALA A 86 -2.23 -7.09 28.19
C ALA A 86 -0.83 -7.34 28.80
N ASP A 87 0.22 -6.76 28.21
CA ASP A 87 1.61 -6.86 28.69
C ASP A 87 1.88 -6.02 29.96
N THR A 88 1.24 -4.85 30.08
CA THR A 88 1.34 -3.99 31.29
C THR A 88 0.57 -4.49 32.52
N SER A 89 -0.20 -5.57 32.41
CA SER A 89 -1.01 -6.12 33.52
C SER A 89 -0.34 -7.27 34.28
N LYS A 90 1.00 -7.37 34.25
CA LYS A 90 1.75 -8.45 34.90
C LYS A 90 2.81 -7.93 35.87
#